data_AF-A0A1H6ZZD6-F1
#
_entry.id   AF-A0A1H6ZZD6-F1
#
_cell.length_a   1.000
_cell.length_b   1.000
_cell.length_c   1.000
_cell.angle_alpha   90.00
_cell.angle_beta   90.00
_cell.angle_gamma   90.00
#
_symmetry.space_group_name_H-M   'P 1'
#
loop_
_entity.id
_entity.type
_entity.pdbx_description
1 polymer ?
#
loop_
_entity_poly.entity_id
_entity_poly.type
_entity_poly.pdbx_seq_one_letter_code
_entity_poly.pdbx_strand_id
1 'polypeptide(L)'
;MDTVSTITYLPLIAFLTGAVAGLVAGRYLTGRGLWVLPVLLSVAALGLIVWLATIGPGEEESAFGPFIALTGGVLPALLSATMGTLGGRALRKRAAR
;
A
#
# COMPACT_ATOMS: atom_id res chain seq x y z
N MET A 1 -10.54 -2.87 20.68
CA MET A 1 -9.13 -2.59 20.35
C MET A 1 -8.90 -1.14 20.71
N ASP A 2 -7.89 -0.86 21.53
CA ASP A 2 -7.57 0.51 21.91
C ASP A 2 -6.97 1.25 20.70
N THR A 3 -7.24 2.54 20.55
CA THR A 3 -6.79 3.36 19.41
C THR A 3 -5.27 3.23 19.17
N VAL A 4 -4.51 3.11 20.26
CA VAL A 4 -3.06 2.87 20.26
C VAL A 4 -2.74 1.57 19.52
N SER A 5 -3.36 0.46 19.91
CA SER A 5 -3.13 -0.84 19.25
C SER A 5 -3.52 -0.83 17.78
N THR A 6 -4.60 -0.14 17.38
CA THR A 6 -4.97 -0.02 15.96
C THR A 6 -3.88 0.69 15.15
N ILE A 7 -3.34 1.80 15.66
CA ILE A 7 -2.26 2.55 14.99
C ILE A 7 -0.98 1.72 14.94
N THR A 8 -0.66 0.97 16.01
CA THR A 8 0.54 0.11 16.07
C THR A 8 0.50 -1.03 15.05
N TYR A 9 -0.65 -1.66 14.86
CA TYR A 9 -0.78 -2.81 13.95
C TYR A 9 -1.14 -2.43 12.51
N LEU A 10 -1.56 -1.18 12.25
CA LEU A 10 -1.91 -0.71 10.91
C LEU A 10 -0.83 -0.99 9.86
N PRO A 11 0.47 -0.69 10.09
CA PRO A 11 1.54 -0.99 9.13
C PRO A 11 1.64 -2.48 8.80
N LEU A 12 1.46 -3.34 9.80
CA LEU A 12 1.54 -4.78 9.63
C LEU A 12 0.36 -5.31 8.81
N ILE A 13 -0.86 -4.85 9.13
CA ILE A 13 -2.07 -5.23 8.41
C ILE A 13 -1.98 -4.75 6.95
N ALA A 14 -1.59 -3.49 6.73
CA ALA A 14 -1.41 -2.92 5.41
C ALA A 14 -0.34 -3.65 4.59
N PHE A 15 0.77 -4.04 5.23
CA PHE A 15 1.79 -4.85 4.59
C PHE A 15 1.29 -6.25 4.21
N LEU A 16 0.59 -6.95 5.11
CA LEU A 16 0.08 -8.29 4.83
C LEU A 16 -0.97 -8.28 3.71
N THR A 17 -1.90 -7.32 3.79
CA THR A 17 -2.94 -7.16 2.77
C THR A 17 -2.35 -6.78 1.41
N GLY A 18 -1.38 -5.86 1.36
CA GLY A 18 -0.65 -5.52 0.15
C GLY A 18 0.09 -6.73 -0.43
N ALA A 19 0.83 -7.49 0.40
CA ALA A 19 1.53 -8.70 -0.03
C ALA A 19 0.59 -9.73 -0.68
N VAL A 20 -0.55 -10.02 -0.03
CA VAL A 20 -1.55 -10.98 -0.53
C VAL A 20 -2.19 -10.46 -1.82
N ALA A 21 -2.64 -9.20 -1.85
CA ALA A 21 -3.24 -8.60 -3.04
C ALA A 21 -2.27 -8.58 -4.22
N GLY A 22 -1.01 -8.22 -3.97
CA GLY A 22 0.08 -8.27 -4.94
C GLY A 22 0.33 -9.69 -5.45
N LEU A 23 0.41 -10.68 -4.54
CA LEU A 23 0.60 -12.09 -4.92
C LEU A 23 -0.50 -12.58 -5.85
N VAL A 24 -1.77 -12.31 -5.50
CA VAL A 24 -2.94 -12.66 -6.29
C VAL A 24 -2.90 -11.95 -7.64
N ALA A 25 -2.68 -10.63 -7.66
CA ALA A 25 -2.55 -9.85 -8.89
C ALA A 25 -1.43 -10.38 -9.79
N GLY A 26 -0.25 -10.65 -9.25
CA GLY A 26 0.89 -11.17 -9.99
C GLY A 26 0.67 -12.58 -10.54
N ARG A 27 -0.10 -13.40 -9.82
CA ARG A 27 -0.43 -14.77 -10.23
C ARG A 27 -1.48 -14.80 -11.34
N TYR A 28 -2.52 -13.97 -11.26
CA TYR A 28 -3.69 -14.09 -12.14
C TYR A 28 -3.79 -13.00 -13.21
N LEU A 29 -3.25 -11.80 -12.99
CA LEU A 29 -3.33 -10.70 -13.96
C LEU A 29 -2.13 -10.68 -14.92
N THR A 30 -2.36 -10.20 -16.14
CA THR A 30 -1.35 -10.06 -17.20
C THR A 30 -1.39 -8.65 -17.81
N GLY A 31 -0.35 -8.31 -18.57
CA GLY A 31 -0.28 -7.04 -19.30
C GLY A 31 -0.43 -5.82 -18.39
N ARG A 32 -1.31 -4.89 -18.79
CA ARG A 32 -1.56 -3.63 -18.09
C ARG A 32 -2.25 -3.82 -16.73
N GLY A 33 -3.05 -4.87 -16.56
CA GLY A 33 -3.78 -5.16 -15.31
C GLY A 33 -2.87 -5.38 -14.11
N LEU A 34 -1.64 -5.85 -14.34
CA LEU A 34 -0.66 -6.10 -13.29
C LEU A 34 -0.18 -4.81 -12.59
N TRP A 35 -0.20 -3.68 -13.30
CA TRP A 35 0.28 -2.41 -12.78
C TRP A 35 -0.81 -1.58 -12.11
N VAL A 36 -2.08 -1.98 -12.22
CA VAL A 36 -3.21 -1.24 -11.67
C VAL A 36 -3.07 -1.07 -10.15
N LEU A 37 -2.75 -2.14 -9.42
CA LEU A 37 -2.64 -2.08 -7.96
C LEU A 37 -1.49 -1.15 -7.49
N PRO A 38 -0.24 -1.29 -7.96
CA PRO A 38 0.82 -0.34 -7.62
C PRO A 38 0.52 1.09 -8.05
N VAL A 39 -0.08 1.30 -9.23
CA VAL A 39 -0.40 2.65 -9.73
C VAL A 39 -1.46 3.31 -8.84
N LEU A 40 -2.52 2.60 -8.46
CA LEU A 40 -3.55 3.13 -7.57
C LEU A 40 -2.98 3.50 -6.20
N LEU A 41 -2.12 2.65 -5.63
CA LEU A 41 -1.46 2.93 -4.35
C LEU A 41 -0.49 4.12 -4.46
N SER A 42 0.22 4.28 -5.57
CA SER A 42 1.06 5.45 -5.83
C SER A 42 0.25 6.74 -5.97
N VAL A 43 -0.90 6.70 -6.65
CA VAL A 43 -1.81 7.86 -6.77
C VAL A 43 -2.37 8.24 -5.39
N ALA A 44 -2.79 7.26 -4.59
CA ALA A 44 -3.25 7.50 -3.22
C ALA A 44 -2.14 8.11 -2.34
N ALA A 45 -0.90 7.59 -2.44
CA ALA A 45 0.25 8.12 -1.73
C ALA A 45 0.53 9.58 -2.13
N LEU A 46 0.51 9.86 -3.44
CA LEU A 46 0.71 11.21 -3.95
C LEU A 46 -0.39 12.16 -3.46
N GLY A 47 -1.65 11.73 -3.46
CA GLY A 47 -2.76 12.53 -2.93
C GLY A 47 -2.56 12.88 -1.44
N LEU A 48 -2.14 11.92 -0.62
CA LEU A 48 -1.83 12.16 0.79
C LEU A 48 -0.62 13.09 0.98
N ILE A 49 0.42 12.95 0.15
CA ILE A 49 1.60 13.83 0.18
C ILE A 49 1.21 15.26 -0.17
N VAL A 50 0.42 15.45 -1.24
CA VAL A 50 -0.07 16.77 -1.65
C VAL A 50 -0.91 17.38 -0.53
N TRP A 51 -1.82 16.60 0.08
CA TRP A 51 -2.63 17.10 1.18
C TRP A 51 -1.77 17.48 2.39
N LEU A 52 -0.82 16.64 2.81
CA LEU A 52 0.11 16.97 3.89
C LEU A 52 0.91 18.24 3.58
N ALA A 53 1.30 18.46 2.33
CA ALA A 53 2.04 19.65 1.91
C ALA A 53 1.20 20.94 1.96
N THR A 54 -0.14 20.84 1.95
CA THR A 54 -1.02 22.02 2.11
C THR A 54 -1.24 22.43 3.57
N ILE A 55 -0.87 21.58 4.54
CA ILE A 55 -1.09 21.87 5.96
C ILE A 55 -0.01 22.82 6.46
N GLY A 56 -0.47 23.97 6.95
CA GLY A 56 0.39 25.04 7.43
C GLY A 56 0.79 24.92 8.90
N PRO A 57 1.72 25.77 9.37
CA PRO A 57 2.07 25.87 10.78
C PRO A 57 0.84 26.18 11.65
N GLY A 58 0.67 25.47 12.77
CA GLY A 58 -0.47 25.63 13.69
C GLY A 58 -1.63 24.67 13.45
N GLU A 59 -1.62 23.87 12.38
CA GLU A 59 -2.66 22.87 12.05
C GLU A 59 -2.16 21.41 12.18
N GLU A 60 -1.18 21.17 13.04
CA GLU A 60 -0.46 19.88 13.17
C GLU A 60 -1.37 18.69 13.51
N GLU A 61 -2.43 18.93 14.28
CA GLU A 61 -3.42 17.90 14.60
C GLU A 61 -4.15 17.40 13.35
N SER A 62 -4.38 18.26 12.36
CA SER A 62 -5.00 17.87 11.09
C SER A 62 -4.07 17.02 10.22
N ALA A 63 -2.76 17.12 10.41
CA ALA A 63 -1.76 16.34 9.68
C ALA A 63 -1.64 14.89 10.18
N PHE A 64 -2.07 14.61 11.41
CA PHE A 64 -1.90 13.29 12.03
C PHE A 64 -2.62 12.18 11.26
N GLY A 65 -3.88 12.40 10.86
CA GLY A 65 -4.67 11.42 10.10
C GLY A 65 -4.03 11.07 8.74
N PRO A 66 -3.78 12.05 7.86
CA PRO A 66 -3.11 11.83 6.58
C PRO A 66 -1.72 11.21 6.71
N PHE A 67 -0.96 11.61 7.73
CA PHE A 67 0.36 11.04 8.02
C PHE A 67 0.29 9.56 8.41
N ILE A 68 -0.61 9.19 9.32
CA ILE A 68 -0.84 7.79 9.71
C ILE A 68 -1.32 6.97 8.51
N ALA A 69 -2.24 7.51 7.71
CA ALA A 69 -2.74 6.83 6.52
C ALA A 69 -1.62 6.57 5.51
N LEU A 70 -0.73 7.55 5.29
CA LEU A 70 0.40 7.44 4.38
C LEU A 70 1.44 6.43 4.87
N THR A 71 1.92 6.64 6.10
CA THR A 71 3.06 5.89 6.65
C THR A 71 2.68 4.51 7.18
N GLY A 72 1.51 4.39 7.79
CA GLY A 72 1.00 3.12 8.34
C GLY A 72 0.12 2.36 7.36
N GLY A 73 -0.49 3.01 6.36
CA GLY A 73 -1.37 2.34 5.40
C GLY A 73 -0.73 2.19 4.02
N VAL A 74 -0.66 3.30 3.29
CA VAL A 74 -0.43 3.28 1.84
C VAL A 74 0.99 2.84 1.49
N LEU A 75 2.02 3.34 2.18
CA LEU A 75 3.41 2.98 1.87
C LEU A 75 3.72 1.50 2.16
N PRO A 76 3.37 0.92 3.33
CA PRO A 76 3.53 -0.51 3.57
C PRO A 76 2.76 -1.38 2.58
N ALA A 77 1.53 -0.99 2.23
CA ALA A 77 0.72 -1.69 1.23
C ALA A 77 1.36 -1.63 -0.17
N LEU A 78 1.88 -0.47 -0.59
CA LEU A 78 2.54 -0.29 -1.88
C LEU A 78 3.80 -1.16 -2.02
N LEU A 79 4.66 -1.13 -0.99
CA LEU A 79 5.90 -1.91 -0.95
C LEU A 79 5.60 -3.40 -1.07
N SER A 80 4.73 -3.90 -0.19
CA SER A 80 4.36 -5.31 -0.12
C SER A 80 3.58 -5.78 -1.34
N ALA A 81 2.69 -4.96 -1.90
CA ALA A 81 1.98 -5.27 -3.15
C ALA A 81 2.93 -5.40 -4.34
N THR A 82 3.97 -4.56 -4.40
CA THR A 82 5.00 -4.66 -5.44
C THR A 82 5.78 -5.96 -5.31
N MET A 83 6.25 -6.29 -4.09
CA MET A 83 6.95 -7.55 -3.81
C MET A 83 6.07 -8.78 -4.09
N GLY A 84 4.82 -8.76 -3.62
CA GLY A 84 3.83 -9.81 -3.85
C GLY A 84 3.58 -10.03 -5.35
N THR A 85 3.46 -8.95 -6.13
CA THR A 85 3.28 -9.03 -7.58
C THR A 85 4.43 -9.74 -8.26
N LEU A 86 5.67 -9.46 -7.86
CA LEU A 86 6.85 -10.15 -8.37
C LEU A 86 6.84 -11.65 -7.99
N GLY A 87 6.51 -11.96 -6.74
CA GLY A 87 6.37 -13.34 -6.26
C GLY A 87 5.29 -14.13 -7.00
N GLY A 88 4.10 -13.54 -7.16
CA GLY A 88 2.99 -14.15 -7.88
C GLY A 88 3.32 -14.45 -9.34
N ARG A 89 4.05 -13.54 -10.01
CA ARG A 89 4.54 -13.75 -11.38
C ARG A 89 5.53 -14.91 -11.46
N ALA A 90 6.44 -15.03 -10.49
CA ALA A 90 7.40 -16.13 -10.45
C ALA A 90 6.67 -17.48 -10.30
N LEU A 91 5.65 -17.55 -9.42
CA LEU A 91 4.82 -18.74 -9.25
C LEU A 91 4.06 -19.11 -10.52
N ARG A 92 3.47 -18.12 -11.22
CA ARG A 92 2.79 -18.39 -12.50
C ARG A 92 3.75 -18.95 -13.54
N LYS A 93 4.94 -18.36 -13.68
CA LYS A 93 5.96 -18.85 -14.62
C LYS A 93 6.41 -20.27 -14.30
N ARG A 94 6.52 -20.62 -13.01
CA ARG A 94 6.86 -21.97 -12.58
C ARG A 94 5.75 -22.98 -12.88
N ALA A 95 4.48 -22.61 -12.70
CA ALA A 95 3.34 -23.49 -12.98
C ALA A 95 3.09 -23.75 -14.48
N ALA A 96 3.66 -22.91 -15.35
CA ALA A 96 3.58 -23.05 -16.80
C ALA A 96 4.78 -23.81 -17.41
N ARG A 97 5.74 -24.25 -16.59
CA ARG A 97 6.84 -25.15 -16.96
C ARG A 97 6.47 -26.58 -16.55
#